data_AF-A0A8B5XBG7-F1
#
_entry.id   AF-A0A8B5XBG7-F1
#
_cell.length_a   1.000
_cell.length_b   1.000
_cell.length_c   1.000
_cell.angle_alpha   90.00
_cell.angle_beta   90.00
_cell.angle_gamma   90.00
#
_symmetry.space_group_name_H-M   'P 1'
#
loop_
_entity.id
_entity.type
_entity.pdbx_description
1 polymer ?
#
loop_
_entity_poly.entity_id
_entity_poly.type
_entity_poly.pdbx_seq_one_letter_code
_entity_poly.pdbx_strand_id
1 'polypeptide(L)'
;MTGNPADAEDLVQETYLRAFRSIAQFKPGTNLRAWLFKIQTNSFINEYRKRVRRPRNQSLDDVEEYYLYSHLVESGVQPSSSITEDQILAQIDDADVFRALDDLQDNYRQVVLLADVEGFAYREIAEILDIPVGTVMSRLHRARKRLREQLMSIRQDTDTEAQGAG
;
A
#
# COMPACT_ATOMS: atom_id res chain seq x y z
N MET A 1 -3.30 -3.50 7.17
CA MET A 1 -3.82 -4.55 6.26
C MET A 1 -5.19 -5.05 6.70
N THR A 2 -5.42 -5.45 7.95
CA THR A 2 -6.68 -6.10 8.37
C THR A 2 -7.77 -5.16 8.90
N GLY A 3 -7.43 -3.94 9.34
CA GLY A 3 -8.41 -2.98 9.90
C GLY A 3 -9.04 -3.39 11.24
N ASN A 4 -8.75 -4.60 11.73
CA ASN A 4 -9.24 -5.19 12.98
C ASN A 4 -8.07 -5.84 13.75
N PRO A 5 -7.87 -5.52 15.05
CA PRO A 5 -6.82 -6.10 15.88
C PRO A 5 -6.86 -7.63 15.95
N ALA A 6 -8.04 -8.24 16.12
CA ALA A 6 -8.15 -9.69 16.24
C ALA A 6 -7.72 -10.40 14.94
N ASP A 7 -8.16 -9.89 13.78
CA ASP A 7 -7.73 -10.40 12.48
C ASP A 7 -6.23 -10.15 12.23
N ALA A 8 -5.65 -9.10 12.82
CA ALA A 8 -4.22 -8.84 12.73
C ALA A 8 -3.41 -9.89 13.51
N GLU A 9 -3.85 -10.24 14.73
CA GLU A 9 -3.21 -11.28 15.54
C GLU A 9 -3.25 -12.65 14.83
N ASP A 10 -4.42 -13.03 14.30
CA ASP A 10 -4.58 -14.27 13.54
C ASP A 10 -3.67 -14.30 12.30
N LEU A 11 -3.59 -13.19 11.57
CA LEU A 11 -2.71 -13.07 10.40
C LEU A 11 -1.24 -13.22 10.79
N VAL A 12 -0.81 -12.63 11.90
CA VAL A 12 0.57 -12.75 12.39
C VAL A 12 0.88 -14.20 12.77
N GLN A 13 -0.02 -14.86 13.50
CA GLN A 13 0.15 -16.27 13.88
C GLN A 13 0.25 -17.17 12.64
N GLU A 14 -0.67 -17.03 11.69
CA GLU A 14 -0.66 -17.82 10.45
C GLU A 14 0.60 -17.55 9.62
N THR A 15 1.08 -16.30 9.59
CA THR A 15 2.34 -15.93 8.91
C THR A 15 3.52 -16.68 9.51
N TYR A 16 3.67 -16.67 10.84
CA TYR A 16 4.77 -17.38 11.49
C TYR A 16 4.66 -18.89 11.37
N LEU A 17 3.46 -19.47 11.46
CA LEU A 17 3.24 -20.90 11.24
C LEU A 17 3.67 -21.32 9.82
N ARG A 18 3.31 -20.54 8.80
CA ARG A 18 3.72 -20.79 7.42
C ARG A 18 5.22 -20.61 7.23
N ALA A 19 5.79 -19.54 7.77
CA ALA A 19 7.23 -19.29 7.71
C ALA A 19 8.03 -20.42 8.36
N PHE A 20 7.59 -20.92 9.52
CA PHE A 20 8.24 -22.06 10.17
C PHE A 20 8.17 -23.32 9.30
N ARG A 21 7.02 -23.62 8.69
CA ARG A 21 6.86 -24.76 7.77
C ARG A 21 7.69 -24.63 6.50
N SER A 22 7.91 -23.42 6.00
CA SER A 22 8.65 -23.16 4.77
C SER A 22 10.09 -22.68 5.01
N ILE A 23 10.60 -22.75 6.24
CA ILE A 23 11.91 -22.19 6.60
C ILE A 23 13.05 -22.77 5.76
N ALA A 24 12.95 -24.03 5.35
CA ALA A 24 13.92 -24.68 4.47
C ALA A 24 13.99 -24.06 3.06
N GLN A 25 12.97 -23.31 2.64
CA GLN A 25 12.92 -22.59 1.37
C GLN A 25 13.52 -21.18 1.47
N PHE A 26 13.74 -20.69 2.69
CA PHE A 26 14.45 -19.43 2.89
C PHE A 26 15.92 -19.62 2.48
N LYS A 27 16.45 -18.64 1.73
CA LYS A 27 17.84 -18.63 1.30
C LYS A 27 18.64 -17.71 2.21
N PRO A 28 19.58 -18.22 3.03
CA PRO A 28 20.43 -17.37 3.85
C PRO A 28 21.18 -16.33 3.02
N GLY A 29 21.28 -15.10 3.53
CA GLY A 29 21.88 -13.97 2.83
C GLY A 29 20.91 -13.15 1.97
N THR A 30 19.64 -13.55 1.84
CA THR A 30 18.58 -12.71 1.25
C THR A 30 17.80 -11.94 2.31
N ASN A 31 16.92 -11.03 1.89
CA ASN A 31 16.14 -10.21 2.81
C ASN A 31 15.03 -11.04 3.51
N LEU A 32 15.30 -11.43 4.76
CA LEU A 32 14.34 -12.15 5.61
C LEU A 32 13.04 -11.38 5.82
N ARG A 33 13.12 -10.05 5.98
CA ARG A 33 11.94 -9.20 6.18
C ARG A 33 11.04 -9.26 4.95
N ALA A 34 11.59 -9.08 3.75
CA ALA A 34 10.82 -9.18 2.51
C ALA A 34 10.21 -10.59 2.32
N TRP A 35 10.95 -11.64 2.68
CA TRP A 35 10.44 -13.00 2.62
C TRP A 35 9.24 -13.23 3.57
N LEU A 36 9.31 -12.73 4.81
CA LEU A 36 8.18 -12.80 5.75
C LEU A 36 6.98 -11.99 5.27
N PHE A 37 7.20 -10.78 4.75
CA PHE A 37 6.12 -9.96 4.19
C PHE A 37 5.48 -10.60 2.96
N LYS A 38 6.23 -11.34 2.14
CA LYS A 38 5.67 -12.16 1.05
C LYS A 38 4.71 -13.22 1.60
N ILE A 39 5.10 -13.93 2.66
CA ILE A 39 4.24 -14.94 3.30
C ILE A 39 3.00 -14.28 3.92
N GLN A 40 3.18 -13.17 4.64
CA GLN A 40 2.10 -12.43 5.28
C GLN A 40 1.08 -11.93 4.24
N THR A 41 1.56 -11.27 3.18
CA THR A 41 0.69 -10.68 2.17
C THR A 41 -0.08 -11.75 1.41
N ASN A 42 0.56 -12.88 1.10
CA ASN A 42 -0.12 -14.03 0.51
C ASN A 42 -1.18 -14.63 1.46
N SER A 43 -0.90 -14.70 2.76
CA SER A 43 -1.84 -15.21 3.76
C SER A 43 -3.04 -14.28 3.89
N PHE A 44 -2.80 -12.97 3.99
CA PHE A 44 -3.83 -11.94 4.01
C PHE A 44 -4.72 -11.99 2.77
N ILE A 45 -4.13 -12.00 1.57
CA ILE A 45 -4.89 -12.04 0.31
C ILE A 45 -5.77 -13.30 0.25
N ASN A 46 -5.27 -14.45 0.69
CA ASN A 46 -6.00 -15.72 0.66
C ASN A 46 -7.16 -15.77 1.68
N GLU A 47 -6.95 -15.25 2.89
CA GLU A 47 -7.97 -15.13 3.95
C GLU A 47 -9.04 -14.09 3.57
N TYR A 48 -8.60 -12.89 3.20
CA TYR A 48 -9.47 -11.74 2.92
C TYR A 48 -10.35 -11.98 1.70
N ARG A 49 -9.83 -12.58 0.62
CA ARG A 49 -10.63 -12.94 -0.57
C ARG A 49 -11.73 -13.96 -0.29
N LYS A 50 -11.56 -14.81 0.72
CA LYS A 50 -12.61 -15.77 1.13
C LYS A 50 -13.75 -15.07 1.86
N ARG A 51 -13.43 -14.05 2.66
CA ARG A 51 -14.41 -13.30 3.46
C ARG A 51 -15.14 -12.22 2.64
N VAL A 52 -14.44 -11.59 1.71
CA VAL A 52 -14.97 -10.47 0.91
C VAL A 52 -15.08 -10.91 -0.55
N ARG A 53 -16.28 -11.38 -0.94
CA ARG A 53 -16.60 -11.77 -2.31
C ARG A 53 -16.78 -10.52 -3.20
N ARG A 54 -15.74 -9.68 -3.33
CA ARG A 54 -15.74 -8.50 -4.22
C ARG A 54 -15.11 -8.85 -5.58
N PRO A 55 -15.77 -8.57 -6.71
CA PRO A 55 -15.18 -8.79 -8.03
C PRO A 55 -13.94 -7.90 -8.23
N ARG A 56 -12.97 -8.41 -9.00
CA ARG A 56 -11.78 -7.67 -9.42
C ARG A 56 -12.22 -6.54 -10.36
N ASN A 57 -12.38 -5.34 -9.84
CA ASN A 57 -12.39 -4.14 -10.67
C ASN A 57 -10.93 -3.73 -10.89
N GLN A 58 -10.24 -4.42 -11.81
CA GLN A 58 -9.05 -3.81 -12.40
C GLN A 58 -9.55 -2.60 -13.18
N SER A 59 -9.19 -1.41 -12.73
CA SER A 59 -9.50 -0.19 -13.47
C SER A 59 -8.81 -0.27 -14.82
N LEU A 60 -9.48 0.12 -15.91
CA LEU A 60 -8.82 0.22 -17.22
C LEU A 60 -7.66 1.23 -17.18
N ASP A 61 -7.74 2.23 -16.28
CA ASP A 61 -6.64 3.17 -15.98
C ASP A 61 -5.35 2.48 -15.50
N ASP A 62 -5.45 1.28 -14.90
CA ASP A 62 -4.27 0.56 -14.43
C ASP A 62 -3.38 0.08 -15.58
N VAL A 63 -3.96 -0.12 -16.77
CA VAL A 63 -3.29 -0.71 -17.93
C VAL A 63 -2.50 0.35 -18.71
N GLU A 64 -3.13 1.48 -19.04
CA GLU A 64 -2.53 2.52 -19.91
C GLU A 64 -1.30 3.17 -19.26
N GLU A 65 -1.40 3.52 -17.97
CA GLU A 65 -0.28 4.13 -17.25
C GLU A 65 0.79 3.09 -16.85
N TYR A 66 0.45 1.80 -16.71
CA TYR A 66 1.44 0.74 -16.59
C TYR A 66 2.36 0.66 -17.82
N TYR A 67 1.79 0.78 -19.03
CA TYR A 67 2.58 0.84 -20.26
C TYR A 67 3.51 2.06 -20.28
N LEU A 68 3.06 3.23 -19.80
CA LEU A 68 3.91 4.41 -19.73
C LEU A 68 5.08 4.23 -18.74
N TYR A 69 4.81 3.70 -17.55
CA TYR A 69 5.84 3.47 -16.53
C TYR A 69 6.81 2.36 -16.89
N SER A 70 6.37 1.30 -17.59
CA SER A 70 7.28 0.23 -18.02
C SER A 70 8.38 0.76 -18.97
N HIS A 71 8.03 1.69 -19.86
CA HIS A 71 9.01 2.34 -20.76
C HIS A 71 9.97 3.29 -20.00
N LEU A 72 9.48 3.99 -18.98
CA LEU A 72 10.32 4.85 -18.12
C LEU A 72 11.35 4.04 -17.31
N VAL A 73 10.96 2.84 -16.84
CA VAL A 73 11.86 1.91 -16.14
C VAL A 73 12.95 1.38 -17.07
N GLU A 74 12.59 1.00 -18.31
CA GLU A 74 13.58 0.61 -19.34
C GLU A 74 14.57 1.75 -19.66
N SER A 75 14.11 2.99 -19.52
CA SER A 75 14.92 4.20 -19.74
C SER A 75 15.78 4.60 -18.52
N GLY A 76 15.70 3.87 -17.40
CA GLY A 76 16.50 4.12 -16.19
C GLY A 76 16.04 5.32 -15.34
N VAL A 77 14.87 5.89 -15.63
CA VAL A 77 14.34 7.05 -14.91
C VAL A 77 13.57 6.56 -13.68
N GLN A 78 14.07 6.91 -12.48
CA GLN A 78 13.32 6.72 -11.24
C GLN A 78 12.35 7.90 -11.07
N PRO A 79 11.04 7.66 -10.89
CA PRO A 79 10.11 8.74 -10.59
C PRO A 79 10.49 9.38 -9.25
N SER A 80 10.88 10.66 -9.25
CA SER A 80 11.19 11.39 -8.03
C SER A 80 9.90 11.71 -7.28
N SER A 81 9.75 11.17 -6.07
CA SER A 81 8.74 11.58 -5.11
C SER A 81 9.23 12.82 -4.39
N SER A 82 8.84 13.99 -4.88
CA SER A 82 9.21 15.24 -4.19
C SER A 82 8.18 16.31 -4.48
N ILE A 83 7.14 16.42 -3.66
CA ILE A 83 6.39 17.67 -3.47
C ILE A 83 5.97 17.78 -1.99
N THR A 84 6.19 18.98 -1.46
CA THR A 84 6.23 19.49 -0.08
C THR A 84 5.12 19.00 0.87
N GLU A 85 5.49 18.10 1.79
CA GLU A 85 4.64 17.55 2.87
C GLU A 85 4.34 18.57 3.99
N ASP A 86 5.23 19.55 4.17
CA ASP A 86 5.24 20.42 5.36
C ASP A 86 3.99 21.29 5.54
N GLN A 87 3.24 21.56 4.47
CA GLN A 87 2.02 22.40 4.54
C GLN A 87 0.73 21.60 4.79
N ILE A 88 0.77 20.27 4.72
CA ILE A 88 -0.40 19.38 4.85
C ILE A 88 -0.53 18.87 6.30
N LEU A 89 0.59 18.68 7.00
CA LEU A 89 0.67 17.95 8.27
C LEU A 89 0.15 18.70 9.51
N ALA A 90 -0.12 20.00 9.44
CA ALA A 90 -0.39 20.80 10.64
C ALA A 90 -1.79 20.60 11.29
N GLN A 91 -2.72 19.91 10.60
CA GLN A 91 -4.13 19.79 11.05
C GLN A 91 -4.79 18.44 10.73
N ILE A 92 -4.07 17.46 10.18
CA ILE A 92 -4.62 16.13 9.92
C ILE A 92 -4.37 15.28 11.15
N ASP A 93 -5.42 14.67 11.70
CA ASP A 93 -5.27 13.71 12.79
C ASP A 93 -4.87 12.32 12.25
N ASP A 94 -4.31 11.48 13.13
CA ASP A 94 -3.93 10.13 12.74
C ASP A 94 -5.15 9.30 12.28
N ALA A 95 -6.34 9.57 12.81
CA ALA A 95 -7.56 8.83 12.49
C ALA A 95 -8.03 9.07 11.04
N ASP A 96 -7.84 10.28 10.52
CA ASP A 96 -8.15 10.70 9.15
C ASP A 96 -7.16 10.05 8.18
N VAL A 97 -5.89 9.95 8.55
CA VAL A 97 -4.90 9.17 7.78
C VAL A 97 -5.28 7.70 7.73
N PHE A 98 -5.66 7.11 8.87
CA PHE A 98 -6.10 5.71 8.90
C PHE A 98 -7.36 5.49 8.07
N ARG A 99 -8.35 6.38 8.13
CA ARG A 99 -9.57 6.32 7.31
C ARG A 99 -9.26 6.44 5.82
N ALA A 100 -8.44 7.41 5.42
CA ALA A 100 -8.05 7.58 4.02
C ALA A 100 -7.32 6.34 3.49
N LEU A 101 -6.42 5.76 4.29
CA LEU A 101 -5.77 4.49 3.96
C LEU A 101 -6.80 3.36 3.83
N ASP A 102 -7.79 3.29 4.74
CA ASP A 102 -8.84 2.26 4.74
C ASP A 102 -9.89 2.40 3.62
N ASP A 103 -9.98 3.56 2.98
CA ASP A 103 -10.81 3.78 1.80
C ASP A 103 -10.10 3.40 0.49
N LEU A 104 -8.77 3.32 0.48
CA LEU A 104 -8.04 2.83 -0.68
C LEU A 104 -8.38 1.37 -0.98
N GLN A 105 -8.51 1.04 -2.26
CA GLN A 105 -8.58 -0.37 -2.67
C GLN A 105 -7.31 -1.11 -2.23
N ASP A 106 -7.44 -2.38 -1.85
CA ASP A 106 -6.36 -3.16 -1.22
C ASP A 106 -5.06 -3.16 -2.01
N ASN A 107 -5.15 -3.22 -3.35
CA ASN A 107 -3.98 -3.19 -4.25
C ASN A 107 -3.20 -1.87 -4.18
N TYR A 108 -3.87 -0.75 -3.91
CA TYR A 108 -3.25 0.56 -3.69
C TYR A 108 -2.76 0.71 -2.25
N ARG A 109 -3.55 0.27 -1.27
CA ARG A 109 -3.17 0.32 0.14
C ARG A 109 -1.90 -0.50 0.41
N GLN A 110 -1.79 -1.70 -0.17
CA GLN A 110 -0.63 -2.58 0.00
C GLN A 110 0.67 -1.93 -0.48
N VAL A 111 0.67 -1.27 -1.65
CA VAL A 111 1.89 -0.64 -2.17
C VAL A 111 2.29 0.58 -1.34
N VAL A 112 1.33 1.36 -0.84
CA VAL A 112 1.61 2.49 0.06
C VAL A 112 2.20 2.00 1.37
N LEU A 113 1.57 1.02 2.02
CA LEU A 113 2.08 0.48 3.29
C LEU A 113 3.50 -0.07 3.12
N LEU A 114 3.76 -0.84 2.06
CA LEU A 114 5.08 -1.42 1.85
C LEU A 114 6.15 -0.39 1.48
N ALA A 115 5.81 0.65 0.72
CA ALA A 115 6.77 1.68 0.29
C ALA A 115 6.96 2.78 1.35
N ASP A 116 5.86 3.38 1.80
CA ASP A 116 5.87 4.64 2.55
C ASP A 116 5.90 4.42 4.06
N VAL A 117 5.35 3.29 4.54
CA VAL A 117 5.37 2.94 5.98
C VAL A 117 6.50 1.98 6.30
N GLU A 118 6.63 0.89 5.54
CA GLU A 118 7.63 -0.14 5.80
C GLU A 118 9.00 0.18 5.17
N GLY A 119 9.07 1.07 4.17
CA GLY A 119 10.32 1.52 3.56
C GLY A 119 11.00 0.50 2.64
N PHE A 120 10.26 -0.44 2.05
CA PHE A 120 10.83 -1.40 1.10
C PHE A 120 11.17 -0.75 -0.24
N ALA A 121 12.24 -1.22 -0.88
CA ALA A 121 12.54 -0.82 -2.25
C ALA A 121 11.49 -1.38 -3.22
N TYR A 122 11.20 -0.68 -4.33
CA TYR A 122 10.16 -1.10 -5.27
C TYR A 122 10.36 -2.51 -5.86
N ARG A 123 11.61 -2.97 -5.99
CA ARG A 123 11.92 -4.35 -6.39
C ARG A 123 11.50 -5.37 -5.34
N GLU A 124 11.72 -5.08 -4.07
CA GLU A 124 11.30 -5.95 -2.97
C GLU A 124 9.78 -5.98 -2.86
N ILE A 125 9.11 -4.84 -3.04
CA ILE A 125 7.64 -4.77 -3.08
C ILE A 125 7.08 -5.63 -4.22
N ALA A 126 7.70 -5.57 -5.41
CA ALA A 126 7.33 -6.40 -6.54
C ALA A 126 7.45 -7.90 -6.22
N GLU A 127 8.52 -8.30 -5.52
CA GLU A 127 8.72 -9.69 -5.08
C GLU A 127 7.71 -10.11 -3.99
N ILE A 128 7.40 -9.22 -3.04
CA ILE A 128 6.43 -9.43 -1.95
C ILE A 128 5.02 -9.63 -2.51
N LEU A 129 4.61 -8.76 -3.43
CA LEU A 129 3.25 -8.73 -3.99
C LEU A 129 3.07 -9.61 -5.23
N ASP A 130 4.15 -10.18 -5.76
CA ASP A 130 4.16 -10.98 -6.99
C ASP A 130 3.57 -10.23 -8.20
N ILE A 131 4.04 -9.00 -8.42
CA ILE A 131 3.62 -8.12 -9.52
C ILE A 131 4.84 -7.45 -10.18
N PRO A 132 4.73 -6.97 -11.43
CA PRO A 132 5.82 -6.23 -12.07
C PRO A 132 6.18 -4.94 -11.31
N VAL A 133 7.46 -4.55 -11.31
CA VAL A 133 7.95 -3.30 -10.69
C VAL A 133 7.23 -2.06 -11.25
N GLY A 134 6.96 -2.03 -12.56
CA GLY A 134 6.16 -0.95 -13.17
C GLY A 134 4.72 -0.89 -12.64
N THR A 135 4.15 -2.02 -12.22
CA THR A 135 2.83 -2.06 -11.57
C THR A 135 2.91 -1.51 -10.15
N VAL A 136 4.01 -1.76 -9.41
CA VAL A 136 4.26 -1.14 -8.10
C VAL A 136 4.29 0.38 -8.24
N MET A 137 5.11 0.90 -9.17
CA MET A 137 5.26 2.35 -9.38
C MET A 137 3.94 3.02 -9.76
N SER A 138 3.24 2.49 -10.76
CA SER A 138 1.97 3.06 -11.22
C SER A 138 0.87 2.99 -10.15
N ARG A 139 0.76 1.89 -9.38
CA ARG A 139 -0.16 1.81 -8.25
C ARG A 139 0.20 2.79 -7.15
N LEU A 140 1.48 2.92 -6.81
CA LEU A 140 1.94 3.80 -5.73
C LEU A 140 1.68 5.27 -6.08
N HIS A 141 1.94 5.66 -7.33
CA HIS A 141 1.63 6.99 -7.82
C HIS A 141 0.13 7.31 -7.68
N ARG A 142 -0.75 6.41 -8.16
CA ARG A 142 -2.21 6.57 -8.05
C ARG A 142 -2.68 6.60 -6.60
N ALA A 143 -2.13 5.73 -5.76
CA ALA A 143 -2.49 5.65 -4.35
C ALA A 143 -2.13 6.95 -3.62
N ARG A 144 -0.91 7.48 -3.80
CA ARG A 144 -0.48 8.75 -3.22
C ARG A 144 -1.31 9.93 -3.72
N LYS A 145 -1.66 9.96 -5.02
CA LYS A 145 -2.55 10.98 -5.58
C LYS A 145 -3.93 10.97 -4.89
N ARG A 146 -4.53 9.79 -4.71
CA ARG A 146 -5.83 9.63 -4.05
C ARG A 146 -5.78 10.02 -2.57
N LEU A 147 -4.75 9.58 -1.84
CA LEU A 147 -4.57 9.97 -0.44
C LEU A 147 -4.46 11.48 -0.31
N ARG A 148 -3.66 12.12 -1.17
CA ARG A 148 -3.53 13.58 -1.18
C ARG A 148 -4.89 14.27 -1.41
N GLU A 149 -5.68 13.80 -2.37
CA GLU A 149 -7.00 14.37 -2.67
C GLU A 149 -7.97 14.22 -1.48
N GLN A 150 -8.01 13.04 -0.85
CA GLN A 150 -8.85 12.77 0.32
C GLN A 150 -8.43 13.59 1.55
N LEU A 151 -7.13 13.64 1.83
CA LEU A 151 -6.60 14.37 2.98
C LEU A 151 -6.77 15.90 2.81
N MET A 152 -6.67 16.40 1.57
CA MET A 152 -6.96 17.80 1.27
C MET A 152 -8.44 18.15 1.44
N SER A 153 -9.38 17.26 1.08
CA SER A 153 -10.80 17.52 1.28
C SER A 153 -11.18 17.53 2.77
N ILE A 154 -10.64 16.59 3.55
CA ILE A 154 -10.86 16.56 5.02
C ILE A 154 -10.44 17.88 5.67
N ARG A 155 -9.32 18.46 5.25
CA ARG A 155 -8.89 19.77 5.75
C ARG A 155 -9.86 20.90 5.41
N GLN A 156 -10.38 20.93 4.18
CA GLN A 156 -11.32 21.97 3.74
C GLN A 156 -12.62 21.94 4.53
N ASP A 157 -13.09 20.76 4.92
CA ASP A 157 -14.28 20.60 5.76
C ASP A 157 -14.03 21.14 7.18
N THR A 158 -12.89 20.80 7.80
CA THR A 158 -12.51 21.29 9.14
C THR A 158 -12.31 22.81 9.18
N ASP A 159 -11.70 23.41 8.14
CA ASP A 159 -11.54 24.86 8.03
C ASP A 159 -12.88 25.59 7.87
N THR A 160 -13.86 24.97 7.21
CA THR A 160 -15.20 25.55 6.99
C THR A 160 -16.04 25.53 8.26
N GLU A 161 -15.96 24.46 9.07
CA GLU A 161 -16.64 24.36 10.36
C GLU A 161 -16.08 25.38 11.38
N ALA A 162 -14.77 25.60 11.37
CA ALA A 162 -14.12 26.59 12.24
C ALA A 162 -14.51 28.04 11.92
N GLN A 163 -14.86 28.35 10.65
CA GLN A 163 -15.27 29.70 10.23
C GLN A 163 -16.77 29.96 10.38
N GLY A 164 -17.61 28.92 10.44
CA GLY A 164 -19.07 29.05 10.62
C GLY A 164 -19.55 29.16 12.08
N ALA A 165 -18.68 28.90 13.06
CA ALA A 165 -18.98 28.94 14.49
C ALA A 165 -18.64 30.28 15.18
N GLY A 166 -18.26 31.31 14.42
CA GLY A 166 -17.85 32.64 14.89
C GLY A 166 -18.93 33.71 14.75
#